data_AF-A0A699QK24-F1
#
_entry.id   AF-A0A699QK24-F1
#
_cell.length_a   1.000
_cell.length_b   1.000
_cell.length_c   1.000
_cell.angle_alpha   90.00
_cell.angle_beta   90.00
_cell.angle_gamma   90.00
#
_symmetry.space_group_name_H-M   'P 1'
#
loop_
_entity.id
_entity.type
_entity.pdbx_description
1 polymer ?
#
loop_
_entity_poly.entity_id
_entity_poly.type
_entity_poly.pdbx_seq_one_letter_code
_entity_poly.pdbx_strand_id
1 'polypeptide(L)'
;MCEASDFAVGDVLGQRVEKHCRPIHYASKTMTQAESNYMITKKEMVAIVYAFEKFRSYLIMNKSIVYTDHSALKYLFSKKDTKA
;
A
#
# COMPACT_ATOMS: atom_id res chain seq x y z
N MET A 1 -2.40 -2.51 -5.62
CA MET A 1 -2.09 -3.67 -4.75
C MET A 1 -0.78 -3.34 -4.08
N CYS A 2 -0.68 -3.51 -2.77
CA CYS A 2 0.52 -3.19 -1.99
C CYS A 2 0.90 -4.43 -1.19
N GLU A 3 2.19 -4.74 -1.15
CA GLU A 3 2.76 -5.88 -0.43
C GLU A 3 4.11 -5.47 0.16
N ALA A 4 4.39 -5.92 1.38
CA ALA A 4 5.69 -5.78 2.00
C ALA A 4 6.33 -7.14 2.22
N SER A 5 7.65 -7.19 2.04
CA SER A 5 8.50 -8.28 2.48
C SER A 5 9.39 -7.80 3.62
N ASP A 6 10.30 -8.66 4.08
CA ASP A 6 11.25 -8.25 5.12
C ASP A 6 12.27 -7.20 4.67
N PHE A 7 12.48 -7.06 3.35
CA PHE A 7 13.57 -6.27 2.77
C PHE A 7 13.10 -5.20 1.79
N ALA A 8 11.90 -5.30 1.26
CA ALA A 8 11.40 -4.42 0.20
C ALA A 8 9.88 -4.33 0.22
N VAL A 9 9.35 -3.27 -0.37
CA VAL A 9 7.92 -3.12 -0.68
C VAL A 9 7.71 -3.17 -2.18
N GLY A 10 6.56 -3.69 -2.59
CA GLY A 10 6.13 -3.78 -3.97
C GLY A 10 4.69 -3.32 -4.12
N ASP A 11 4.45 -2.46 -5.10
CA ASP A 11 3.14 -1.88 -5.39
C ASP A 11 2.81 -1.94 -6.87
N VAL A 12 1.52 -2.14 -7.14
CA VAL A 12 0.95 -2.13 -8.49
C VAL A 12 -0.24 -1.20 -8.52
N LEU A 13 -0.15 -0.15 -9.32
CA LEU A 13 -1.30 0.64 -9.76
C LEU A 13 -1.96 -0.09 -10.92
N GLY A 14 -3.25 -0.38 -10.79
CA GLY A 14 -4.03 -1.00 -11.86
C GLY A 14 -5.42 -0.39 -11.94
N GLN A 15 -5.99 -0.42 -13.14
CA GLN A 15 -7.38 -0.06 -13.38
C GLN A 15 -8.22 -1.31 -13.51
N ARG A 16 -9.35 -1.33 -12.81
CA ARG A 16 -10.33 -2.39 -12.95
C ARG A 16 -11.17 -2.12 -14.20
N VAL A 17 -11.05 -2.99 -15.19
CA VAL A 17 -11.92 -3.01 -16.37
C VAL A 17 -12.75 -4.29 -16.28
N GLU A 18 -14.05 -4.14 -16.08
CA GLU A 18 -14.96 -5.24 -15.75
C GLU A 18 -14.52 -6.03 -14.50
N LYS A 19 -14.13 -7.29 -14.67
CA LYS A 19 -13.63 -8.19 -13.61
C LYS A 19 -12.11 -8.30 -13.59
N HIS A 20 -11.41 -7.67 -14.54
CA HIS A 20 -9.97 -7.83 -14.72
C HIS A 20 -9.23 -6.58 -14.23
N CYS A 21 -8.20 -6.79 -13.40
CA CYS A 21 -7.26 -5.73 -13.05
C CYS A 21 -6.22 -5.61 -14.17
N ARG A 22 -6.17 -4.45 -14.82
CA ARG A 22 -5.15 -4.14 -15.83
C ARG A 22 -4.06 -3.28 -15.17
N PRO A 23 -2.83 -3.77 -15.04
CA PRO A 23 -1.75 -3.00 -14.44
C PRO A 23 -1.40 -1.79 -15.33
N ILE A 24 -1.15 -0.65 -14.68
CA ILE A 24 -0.74 0.62 -15.30
C ILE A 24 0.71 0.92 -14.95
N HIS A 25 1.08 0.76 -13.68
CA HIS A 25 2.42 1.10 -13.19
C HIS A 25 2.83 0.20 -12.04
N TYR A 26 4.06 -0.31 -12.09
CA TYR A 26 4.71 -1.07 -11.03
C TYR A 26 5.70 -0.17 -10.29
N ALA A 27 5.71 -0.21 -8.97
CA ALA A 27 6.69 0.48 -8.15
C ALA A 27 7.22 -0.46 -7.09
N SER A 28 8.50 -0.33 -6.75
CA SER A 28 9.09 -1.05 -5.63
C SER A 28 10.17 -0.19 -5.01
N LYS A 29 10.50 -0.44 -3.74
CA LYS A 29 11.72 0.06 -3.11
C LYS A 29 12.27 -0.97 -2.14
N THR A 30 13.58 -1.01 -2.01
CA THR A 30 14.22 -1.65 -0.86
C THR A 30 13.95 -0.82 0.39
N MET A 31 13.69 -1.49 1.50
CA MET A 31 13.55 -0.85 2.80
C MET A 31 14.89 -0.30 3.28
N THR A 32 14.82 0.84 3.97
CA THR A 32 15.96 1.32 4.76
C THR A 32 16.22 0.40 5.95
N GLN A 33 17.42 0.46 6.52
CA GLN A 33 17.77 -0.33 7.71
C GLN A 33 16.77 -0.13 8.86
N ALA A 34 16.24 1.08 9.02
CA ALA A 34 15.24 1.40 10.04
C ALA A 34 13.89 0.75 9.72
N GLU A 35 13.42 0.84 8.47
CA GLU A 35 12.16 0.22 8.03
C GLU A 35 12.20 -1.32 8.11
N SER A 36 13.34 -1.93 7.78
CA SER A 36 13.53 -3.39 7.87
C SER A 36 13.40 -3.92 9.30
N ASN A 37 13.64 -3.07 10.31
CA ASN A 37 13.50 -3.42 11.73
C ASN A 37 12.07 -3.22 12.27
N TYR A 38 11.13 -2.73 11.46
CA TYR A 38 9.75 -2.56 11.89
C TYR A 38 8.99 -3.89 12.04
N MET A 39 7.95 -3.88 12.87
CA MET A 39 6.99 -4.99 12.92
C MET A 39 6.23 -5.10 11.59
N ILE A 40 5.75 -6.31 11.25
CA ILE A 40 5.06 -6.63 9.99
C ILE A 40 3.95 -5.61 9.66
N THR A 41 3.07 -5.28 10.60
CA THR A 41 1.99 -4.30 10.35
C THR A 41 2.51 -2.91 9.98
N LYS A 42 3.66 -2.49 10.54
CA LYS A 42 4.29 -1.21 10.17
C LYS A 42 4.97 -1.31 8.80
N LYS A 43 5.60 -2.45 8.47
CA LYS A 43 6.16 -2.70 7.13
C LYS A 43 5.08 -2.63 6.04
N GLU A 44 3.93 -3.25 6.27
CA GLU A 44 2.77 -3.15 5.37
C GLU A 44 2.24 -1.72 5.23
N MET A 45 2.22 -0.94 6.33
CA MET A 45 1.86 0.47 6.26
C MET A 45 2.86 1.27 5.42
N VAL A 46 4.16 0.96 5.49
CA VAL A 46 5.20 1.59 4.66
C VAL A 46 4.94 1.32 3.17
N ALA A 47 4.49 0.12 2.79
CA ALA A 47 4.10 -0.16 1.40
C ALA A 47 2.95 0.74 0.95
N ILE A 48 1.90 0.87 1.76
CA ILE A 48 0.77 1.76 1.44
C ILE A 48 1.21 3.21 1.28
N VAL A 49 1.99 3.75 2.25
CA VAL A 49 2.49 5.14 2.17
C VAL A 49 3.32 5.35 0.91
N TYR A 50 4.22 4.41 0.60
CA TYR A 50 5.05 4.46 -0.59
C TYR A 50 4.23 4.44 -1.89
N ALA A 51 3.19 3.59 -1.96
CA ALA A 51 2.26 3.57 -3.09
C ALA A 51 1.58 4.93 -3.30
N PHE A 52 1.12 5.58 -2.22
CA PHE A 52 0.49 6.90 -2.31
C PHE A 52 1.46 7.99 -2.75
N GLU A 53 2.70 7.94 -2.28
CA GLU A 53 3.75 8.87 -2.72
C GLU A 53 4.08 8.70 -4.21
N LYS A 54 4.24 7.45 -4.67
CA LYS A 54 4.62 7.15 -6.05
C LYS A 54 3.51 7.35 -7.05
N PHE A 55 2.28 7.01 -6.70
CA PHE A 55 1.14 7.13 -7.60
C PHE A 55 0.34 8.42 -7.39
N ARG A 56 0.85 9.37 -6.61
CA ARG A 56 0.16 10.61 -6.24
C ARG A 56 -0.51 11.31 -7.42
N SER A 57 0.18 11.43 -8.56
CA SER A 57 -0.36 12.06 -9.77
C SER A 57 -1.58 11.35 -10.36
N TYR A 58 -1.68 10.03 -10.21
CA TYR A 58 -2.82 9.22 -10.66
C TYR A 58 -3.97 9.22 -9.65
N LEU A 59 -3.64 9.27 -8.35
CA LEU A 59 -4.61 9.14 -7.26
C LEU A 59 -5.30 10.46 -6.92
N ILE A 60 -4.66 11.61 -7.18
CA ILE A 60 -5.25 12.93 -6.93
C ILE A 60 -6.59 13.08 -7.67
N MET A 61 -7.60 13.56 -6.95
CA MET A 61 -9.00 13.74 -7.41
C MET A 61 -9.74 12.47 -7.84
N ASN A 62 -9.14 11.29 -7.68
CA ASN A 62 -9.78 10.02 -8.00
C ASN A 62 -10.07 9.22 -6.75
N LYS A 63 -11.23 8.55 -6.72
CA LYS A 63 -11.49 7.53 -5.71
C LYS A 63 -10.68 6.29 -6.04
N SER A 64 -9.84 5.85 -5.11
CA SER A 64 -8.99 4.68 -5.29
C SER A 64 -9.22 3.65 -4.18
N ILE A 65 -9.03 2.37 -4.51
CA ILE A 65 -9.16 1.25 -3.57
C ILE A 65 -7.78 0.63 -3.39
N VAL A 66 -7.32 0.58 -2.15
CA VAL A 66 -6.08 -0.11 -1.79
C VAL A 66 -6.41 -1.58 -1.52
N TYR A 67 -5.75 -2.46 -2.26
CA TYR A 67 -5.79 -3.91 -2.05
C TYR A 67 -4.52 -4.33 -1.32
N THR A 68 -4.68 -4.91 -0.13
CA THR A 68 -3.64 -5.53 0.70
C THR A 68 -4.22 -6.82 1.29
N ASP A 69 -3.37 -7.83 1.43
CA ASP A 69 -3.66 -9.10 2.08
C ASP A 69 -3.58 -9.02 3.62
N HIS A 70 -3.00 -7.95 4.17
CA HIS A 70 -2.83 -7.79 5.61
C HIS A 70 -4.13 -7.39 6.33
N SER A 71 -4.78 -8.37 6.95
CA SER A 71 -6.06 -8.22 7.65
C SER A 71 -6.02 -7.23 8.83
N ALA A 72 -4.88 -7.13 9.51
CA ALA A 72 -4.70 -6.21 10.64
C ALA A 72 -4.85 -4.74 10.22
N LEU A 73 -4.43 -4.38 9.00
CA LEU A 73 -4.61 -3.03 8.47
C LEU A 73 -6.08 -2.73 8.18
N LYS A 74 -6.83 -3.69 7.62
CA LYS A 74 -8.28 -3.52 7.41
C LYS A 74 -9.00 -3.24 8.74
N TYR A 75 -8.60 -3.90 9.81
CA TYR A 75 -9.12 -3.64 11.15
C TYR A 75 -8.68 -2.27 11.69
N LEU A 76 -7.42 -1.88 11.48
CA LEU A 76 -6.90 -0.59 11.95
C LEU A 76 -7.63 0.59 11.29
N PHE A 77 -7.93 0.51 9.99
CA PHE A 77 -8.67 1.53 9.26
C PHE A 77 -10.19 1.51 9.50
N SER A 78 -10.75 0.43 10.06
CA SER A 78 -12.19 0.35 10.35
C SER A 78 -12.55 0.87 11.75
N LYS A 79 -11.56 1.02 12.65
CA LYS A 79 -11.77 1.67 13.95
C LYS A 79 -12.08 3.16 13.75
N LYS A 80 -13.24 3.59 14.29
CA LYS A 80 -13.64 5.00 14.33
C LYS A 80 -12.89 5.82 15.38
N ASP A 81 -12.29 5.16 16.36
CA ASP A 81 -11.58 5.77 17.48
C ASP A 81 -10.07 5.52 17.40
N THR A 82 -9.41 6.23 16.49
CA THR A 82 -7.98 6.48 16.58
C THR A 82 -7.82 7.98 16.80
N LYS A 83 -7.63 8.36 18.07
CA LYS A 83 -7.21 9.73 18.39
C LYS A 83 -5.91 10.01 17.62
N ALA A 84 -5.87 11.18 16.97
CA ALA A 84 -4.63 11.75 16.45
C ALA A 84 -3.62 11.96 17.60
#